data_AF-A0A1V6JD03-F1
#
_entry.id   AF-A0A1V6JD03-F1
#
_cell.length_a   1.000
_cell.length_b   1.000
_cell.length_c   1.000
_cell.angle_alpha   90.00
_cell.angle_beta   90.00
_cell.angle_gamma   90.00
#
_symmetry.space_group_name_H-M   'P 1'
#
loop_
_entity.id
_entity.type
_entity.pdbx_description
1 polymer ?
#
loop_
_entity_poly.entity_id
_entity_poly.type
_entity_poly.pdbx_seq_one_letter_code
_entity_poly.pdbx_strand_id
1 'polypeptide(L)'
;MANWYFVNPKTREKVGPNEEAHVRAKFIAGELPPHTLVWHDGLANWIPASQAFAALKAPAGSEGKVPLPDGLRGWMTFIAIMMILSALLPSVMLFGIPMLVAGIALLGARAALDRAPFIAPDMLPFFSKLRTFFCCWGWMYIIGAFLAVLLLLLYVGVVFVALSSGDSATPFLPLK
;
A
#
# COMPACT_ATOMS: atom_id res chain seq x y z
N MET A 1 -5.78 -22.72 -28.37
CA MET A 1 -5.92 -22.47 -26.92
C MET A 1 -5.33 -23.67 -26.21
N ALA A 2 -4.28 -23.51 -25.40
CA ALA A 2 -3.65 -24.63 -24.69
C ALA A 2 -4.44 -24.97 -23.42
N ASN A 3 -4.70 -26.25 -23.18
CA ASN A 3 -5.37 -26.71 -21.95
C ASN A 3 -4.36 -26.78 -20.81
N TRP A 4 -4.59 -26.01 -19.74
CA TRP A 4 -3.74 -25.99 -18.56
C TRP A 4 -4.35 -26.76 -17.40
N TYR A 5 -3.48 -27.46 -16.67
CA TYR A 5 -3.80 -28.23 -15.49
C TYR A 5 -2.84 -27.87 -14.37
N PHE A 6 -3.35 -27.82 -13.14
CA PHE A 6 -2.53 -27.59 -11.95
C PHE A 6 -2.96 -28.53 -10.83
N VAL A 7 -2.03 -28.84 -9.94
CA VAL A 7 -2.34 -29.62 -8.73
C VAL A 7 -2.81 -28.68 -7.64
N ASN A 8 -3.98 -28.92 -7.07
CA ASN A 8 -4.45 -28.14 -5.93
C ASN A 8 -3.54 -28.43 -4.72
N PRO A 9 -2.88 -27.42 -4.13
CA PRO A 9 -1.96 -27.64 -3.01
C PRO A 9 -2.65 -28.18 -1.75
N LYS A 10 -3.97 -27.98 -1.62
CA LYS A 10 -4.75 -28.42 -0.45
C LYS A 10 -5.31 -29.83 -0.61
N THR A 11 -5.89 -30.15 -1.77
CA THR A 11 -6.54 -31.46 -2.02
C THR A 11 -5.65 -32.45 -2.75
N ARG A 12 -4.51 -31.99 -3.30
CA ARG A 12 -3.63 -32.74 -4.21
C ARG A 12 -4.31 -33.27 -5.46
N GLU A 13 -5.51 -32.77 -5.77
CA GLU A 13 -6.25 -33.16 -6.96
C GLU A 13 -5.78 -32.36 -8.18
N LYS A 14 -5.87 -33.00 -9.34
CA LYS A 14 -5.64 -32.35 -10.63
C LYS A 14 -6.86 -31.50 -10.98
N VAL A 15 -6.65 -30.20 -11.17
CA VAL A 15 -7.70 -29.25 -11.56
C VAL A 15 -7.44 -28.78 -12.98
N GLY A 16 -8.43 -28.94 -13.86
CA GLY A 16 -8.41 -28.51 -15.25
C GLY A 16 -9.39 -29.33 -16.12
N PRO A 17 -9.50 -29.02 -17.41
CA PRO A 17 -8.72 -28.05 -18.18
C PRO A 17 -9.13 -26.60 -17.89
N ASN A 18 -8.15 -25.70 -17.75
CA ASN A 18 -8.33 -24.25 -17.62
C ASN A 18 -7.55 -23.52 -18.72
N GLU A 19 -7.89 -22.26 -18.97
CA GLU A 19 -7.09 -21.39 -19.83
C GLU A 19 -5.81 -20.93 -19.11
N GLU A 20 -4.74 -20.68 -19.89
CA GLU A 20 -3.47 -20.18 -19.36
C GLU A 20 -3.64 -18.91 -18.51
N ALA A 21 -4.45 -17.97 -19.00
CA ALA A 21 -4.72 -16.71 -18.33
C ALA A 21 -5.31 -16.93 -16.93
N HIS A 22 -6.19 -17.91 -16.77
CA HIS A 22 -6.80 -18.26 -15.49
C HIS A 22 -5.79 -18.86 -14.51
N VAL A 23 -4.93 -19.78 -14.97
CA VAL A 23 -3.91 -20.41 -14.11
C VAL A 23 -2.81 -19.41 -13.74
N ARG A 24 -2.43 -18.54 -14.69
CA ARG A 24 -1.48 -17.45 -14.46
C ARG A 24 -2.03 -16.42 -13.47
N ALA A 25 -3.33 -16.07 -13.55
CA ALA A 25 -3.96 -15.17 -12.60
C ALA A 25 -3.93 -15.73 -11.17
N LYS A 26 -4.20 -17.03 -10.99
CA LYS A 26 -4.09 -17.72 -9.68
C LYS A 26 -2.66 -17.75 -9.14
N PHE A 27 -1.67 -17.90 -10.02
CA PHE A 27 -0.27 -17.81 -9.65
C PHE A 27 0.12 -16.39 -9.20
N ILE A 28 -0.30 -15.35 -9.93
CA ILE A 28 -0.05 -13.94 -9.58
C ILE A 28 -0.77 -13.56 -8.29
N ALA A 29 -1.98 -14.07 -8.07
CA ALA A 29 -2.77 -13.84 -6.86
C ALA A 29 -2.17 -14.51 -5.60
N GLY A 30 -1.15 -15.35 -5.73
CA GLY A 30 -0.55 -16.10 -4.63
C GLY A 30 -1.39 -17.29 -4.15
N GLU A 31 -2.48 -17.60 -4.85
CA GLU A 31 -3.31 -18.79 -4.59
C GLU A 31 -2.62 -20.08 -5.04
N LEU A 32 -1.72 -19.97 -6.01
CA LEU A 32 -0.90 -21.07 -6.50
C LEU A 32 0.55 -20.90 -6.04
N PRO A 33 1.02 -21.71 -5.07
CA PRO A 33 2.40 -21.67 -4.61
C PRO A 33 3.42 -21.88 -5.74
N PRO A 34 4.63 -21.28 -5.65
CA PRO A 34 5.68 -21.41 -6.67
C PRO A 34 6.15 -22.84 -6.96
N HIS A 35 6.02 -23.74 -5.99
CA HIS A 35 6.39 -25.14 -6.09
C HIS A 35 5.25 -26.03 -6.59
N THR A 36 4.07 -25.48 -6.82
CA THR A 36 2.92 -26.24 -7.30
C THR A 36 3.16 -26.70 -8.73
N LEU A 37 2.91 -27.99 -8.98
CA LEU A 37 3.08 -28.59 -10.28
C LEU A 37 1.96 -28.15 -11.24
N VAL A 38 2.37 -27.68 -12.42
CA VAL A 38 1.51 -27.30 -13.52
C VAL A 38 1.92 -28.06 -14.77
N TRP A 39 0.95 -28.32 -15.64
CA TRP A 39 1.15 -29.00 -16.90
C TRP A 39 0.19 -28.43 -17.94
N HIS A 40 0.61 -28.39 -19.20
CA HIS A 40 -0.24 -28.03 -20.32
C HIS A 40 0.08 -28.90 -21.53
N ASP A 41 -0.86 -28.97 -22.46
CA ASP A 41 -0.64 -29.63 -23.74
C ASP A 41 0.62 -29.05 -24.41
N GLY A 42 1.63 -29.90 -24.62
CA GLY A 42 2.96 -29.54 -25.14
C GLY A 42 4.14 -29.73 -24.17
N LEU A 43 3.89 -29.97 -22.87
CA LEU A 43 4.94 -30.31 -21.91
C LEU A 43 5.14 -31.82 -21.77
N ALA A 44 6.39 -32.28 -21.78
CA ALA A 44 6.73 -33.69 -21.56
C ALA A 44 6.51 -34.13 -20.11
N ASN A 45 6.71 -33.23 -19.14
CA ASN A 45 6.61 -33.51 -17.71
C ASN A 45 5.87 -32.38 -16.99
N TRP A 46 5.29 -32.69 -15.82
CA TRP A 46 4.80 -31.67 -14.89
C TRP A 46 5.97 -30.84 -14.39
N ILE A 47 5.84 -29.52 -14.49
CA ILE A 47 6.89 -28.59 -14.05
C ILE A 47 6.34 -27.66 -12.97
N PRO A 48 7.18 -27.13 -12.07
CA PRO A 48 6.75 -26.13 -11.09
C PRO A 48 6.17 -24.89 -11.77
N ALA A 49 5.14 -24.30 -11.16
CA ALA A 49 4.50 -23.06 -11.63
C ALA A 49 5.50 -21.94 -11.85
N SER A 50 6.48 -21.80 -10.94
CA SER A 50 7.57 -20.83 -11.08
C SER A 50 8.37 -21.01 -12.37
N GLN A 51 8.63 -22.26 -12.77
CA GLN A 51 9.41 -22.58 -13.96
C GLN A 51 8.56 -22.46 -15.23
N ALA A 52 7.30 -22.89 -15.19
CA ALA A 52 6.38 -22.80 -16.32
C ALA A 52 6.15 -21.34 -16.74
N PHE A 53 5.81 -20.47 -15.78
CA PHE A 53 5.53 -19.07 -16.05
C PHE A 53 6.80 -18.22 -16.24
N ALA A 54 7.97 -18.71 -15.81
CA ALA A 54 9.25 -18.10 -16.17
C ALA A 54 9.63 -18.37 -17.63
N ALA A 55 9.39 -19.58 -18.14
CA ALA A 55 9.68 -19.96 -19.52
C ALA A 55 8.76 -19.24 -20.54
N LEU A 56 7.49 -18.99 -20.16
CA LEU A 56 6.51 -18.23 -20.96
C LEU A 56 6.77 -16.71 -21.00
N LYS A 57 7.88 -16.25 -20.42
CA LYS A 57 8.22 -14.83 -20.29
C LYS A 57 9.00 -14.26 -21.50
N ALA A 58 9.18 -15.02 -22.57
CA ALA A 58 9.66 -14.50 -23.86
C ALA A 58 8.76 -15.07 -24.98
N PRO A 59 8.13 -14.22 -25.82
CA PRO A 59 8.75 -13.07 -26.48
C PRO A 59 8.11 -11.71 -26.15
N ALA A 60 8.92 -10.68 -26.34
CA ALA A 60 8.56 -9.27 -26.27
C ALA A 60 7.52 -8.91 -27.33
N GLY A 61 6.47 -8.21 -26.92
CA GLY A 61 5.56 -7.51 -27.82
C GLY A 61 4.08 -7.81 -27.55
N SER A 62 3.35 -6.76 -27.16
CA SER A 62 1.90 -6.57 -27.29
C SER A 62 0.86 -7.20 -26.33
N GLU A 63 1.08 -8.29 -25.58
CA GLU A 63 -0.01 -8.85 -24.74
C GLU A 63 0.43 -9.20 -23.31
N GLY A 64 0.15 -8.29 -22.37
CA GLY A 64 0.53 -8.49 -20.96
C GLY A 64 0.45 -7.22 -20.12
N LYS A 65 -0.48 -6.32 -20.43
CA LYS A 65 -0.64 -5.06 -19.70
C LYS A 65 -1.59 -5.31 -18.54
N VAL A 66 -1.05 -5.45 -17.33
CA VAL A 66 -1.85 -5.70 -16.12
C VAL A 66 -2.25 -4.35 -15.52
N PRO A 67 -3.50 -4.20 -15.03
CA PRO A 67 -3.92 -2.97 -14.38
C PRO A 67 -3.10 -2.69 -13.13
N LEU A 68 -2.95 -1.40 -12.81
CA LEU A 68 -2.37 -0.95 -11.55
C LEU A 68 -3.05 -1.63 -10.34
N PRO A 69 -2.30 -1.95 -9.26
CA PRO A 69 -2.91 -2.49 -8.05
C PRO A 69 -3.99 -1.54 -7.50
N ASP A 70 -5.16 -2.12 -7.20
CA ASP A 70 -6.27 -1.36 -6.64
C ASP A 70 -5.87 -0.63 -5.36
N GLY A 71 -6.38 0.58 -5.16
CA GLY A 71 -6.12 1.39 -3.97
C GLY A 71 -4.74 2.07 -3.90
N LEU A 72 -3.76 1.72 -4.75
CA LEU A 72 -2.45 2.41 -4.77
C LEU A 72 -2.63 3.93 -4.97
N ARG A 73 -3.45 4.32 -5.95
CA ARG A 73 -3.75 5.74 -6.24
C ARG A 73 -4.43 6.46 -5.08
N GLY A 74 -5.35 5.77 -4.41
CA GLY A 74 -6.04 6.30 -3.24
C GLY A 74 -5.05 6.60 -2.11
N TRP A 75 -4.21 5.62 -1.78
CA TRP A 75 -3.18 5.78 -0.75
C TRP A 75 -2.15 6.85 -1.09
N MET A 76 -1.69 6.94 -2.34
CA MET A 76 -0.79 8.02 -2.77
C MET A 76 -1.41 9.40 -2.57
N THR A 77 -2.68 9.58 -2.94
CA THR A 77 -3.39 10.85 -2.77
C THR A 77 -3.52 11.21 -1.29
N PHE A 78 -3.93 10.23 -0.47
CA PHE A 78 -4.08 10.41 0.96
C PHE A 78 -2.77 10.84 1.63
N ILE A 79 -1.68 10.11 1.39
CA ILE A 79 -0.35 10.43 1.95
C ILE A 79 0.12 11.81 1.50
N ALA A 80 -0.04 12.14 0.23
CA ALA A 80 0.38 13.43 -0.28
C ALA A 80 -0.34 14.59 0.41
N ILE A 81 -1.66 14.48 0.60
CA ILE A 81 -2.46 15.47 1.32
C ILE A 81 -2.01 15.55 2.79
N MET A 82 -1.83 14.41 3.46
CA MET A 82 -1.37 14.39 4.86
C MET A 82 0.01 15.02 5.02
N MET A 83 0.93 14.80 4.07
CA MET A 83 2.25 15.43 4.07
C MET A 83 2.14 16.95 3.93
N ILE A 84 1.28 17.44 3.03
CA ILE A 84 1.06 18.88 2.84
C ILE A 84 0.45 19.50 4.11
N LEU A 85 -0.59 18.87 4.68
CA LEU A 85 -1.23 19.35 5.92
C LEU A 85 -0.26 19.35 7.10
N SER A 86 0.53 18.29 7.23
CA SER A 86 1.51 18.17 8.31
C SER A 86 2.70 19.10 8.11
N ALA A 87 2.97 19.57 6.88
CA ALA A 87 4.00 20.56 6.60
C ALA A 87 3.61 21.99 6.99
N LEU A 88 2.32 22.32 7.14
CA LEU A 88 1.86 23.69 7.40
C LEU A 88 2.39 24.29 8.71
N LEU A 89 2.31 23.57 9.83
CA LEU A 89 2.84 24.05 11.12
C LEU A 89 4.39 24.16 11.13
N PRO A 90 5.16 23.14 10.70
CA PRO A 90 6.62 23.20 10.67
C PRO A 90 7.20 23.93 9.44
N SER A 91 6.38 24.40 8.50
CA SER A 91 6.81 25.20 7.33
C SER A 91 7.57 26.45 7.75
N VAL A 92 7.26 27.01 8.92
CA VAL A 92 7.94 28.19 9.48
C VAL A 92 9.36 27.85 9.95
N MET A 93 9.67 26.56 10.15
CA MET A 93 10.91 26.06 10.76
C MET A 93 11.91 25.48 9.75
N LEU A 94 11.85 25.87 8.46
CA LEU A 94 12.66 25.38 7.32
C LEU A 94 12.44 23.88 6.97
N PHE A 95 12.23 23.03 7.97
CA PHE A 95 12.00 21.58 7.86
C PHE A 95 10.70 21.22 7.10
N GLY A 96 9.69 22.09 7.12
CA GLY A 96 8.44 21.83 6.39
C GLY A 96 8.56 21.95 4.86
N ILE A 97 9.56 22.67 4.34
CA ILE A 97 9.70 22.92 2.90
C ILE A 97 9.96 21.62 2.11
N PRO A 98 10.95 20.77 2.47
CA PRO A 98 11.15 19.48 1.80
C PRO A 98 9.92 18.57 1.85
N MET A 99 9.20 18.58 2.97
CA MET A 99 8.00 17.76 3.16
C MET A 99 6.83 18.21 2.26
N LEU A 100 6.67 19.52 2.08
CA LEU A 100 5.69 20.09 1.17
C LEU A 100 6.02 19.73 -0.29
N VAL A 101 7.30 19.86 -0.69
CA VAL A 101 7.77 19.45 -2.02
C VAL A 101 7.54 17.97 -2.26
N ALA A 102 7.82 17.11 -1.26
CA ALA A 102 7.56 15.68 -1.35
C ALA A 102 6.07 15.38 -1.57
N GLY A 103 5.17 16.07 -0.87
CA GLY A 103 3.72 15.95 -1.07
C GLY A 103 3.29 16.32 -2.49
N ILE A 104 3.78 17.46 -3.02
CA ILE A 104 3.49 17.88 -4.40
C ILE A 104 4.04 16.87 -5.41
N ALA A 105 5.27 16.39 -5.21
CA ALA A 105 5.89 15.38 -6.08
C ALA A 105 5.08 14.08 -6.11
N LEU A 106 4.53 13.66 -4.96
CA LEU A 106 3.69 12.47 -4.86
C LEU A 106 2.36 12.62 -5.61
N LEU A 107 1.74 13.81 -5.58
CA LEU A 107 0.57 14.12 -6.42
C LEU A 107 0.92 14.10 -7.92
N GLY A 108 2.09 14.62 -8.28
CA GLY A 108 2.61 14.55 -9.66
C GLY A 108 2.82 13.11 -10.13
N ALA A 109 3.40 12.26 -9.28
CA ALA A 109 3.56 10.83 -9.57
C ALA A 109 2.21 10.12 -9.76
N ARG A 110 1.20 10.44 -8.93
CA ARG A 110 -0.16 9.92 -9.10
C ARG A 110 -0.76 10.36 -10.44
N ALA A 111 -0.64 11.64 -10.81
CA ALA A 111 -1.15 12.13 -12.10
C ALA A 111 -0.47 11.47 -13.30
N ALA A 112 0.83 11.13 -13.19
CA ALA A 112 1.53 10.36 -14.20
C ALA A 112 0.98 8.92 -14.32
N LEU A 113 0.66 8.28 -13.19
CA LEU A 113 0.04 6.94 -13.17
C LEU A 113 -1.37 6.93 -13.76
N ASP A 114 -2.12 8.02 -13.64
CA ASP A 114 -3.45 8.13 -14.27
C ASP A 114 -3.35 8.16 -15.81
N ARG A 115 -2.24 8.66 -16.36
CA ARG A 115 -1.97 8.65 -17.80
C ARG A 115 -1.46 7.30 -18.31
N ALA A 116 -0.95 6.44 -17.42
CA ALA A 116 -0.42 5.12 -17.73
C ALA A 116 -1.09 4.04 -16.85
N PRO A 117 -2.38 3.71 -17.11
CA PRO A 117 -3.16 2.81 -16.26
C PRO A 117 -2.70 1.34 -16.29
N PHE A 118 -1.83 1.00 -17.25
CA PHE A 118 -1.33 -0.34 -17.47
C PHE A 118 0.18 -0.41 -17.31
N ILE A 119 0.65 -1.45 -16.63
CA ILE A 119 2.07 -1.67 -16.37
C ILE A 119 2.49 -3.03 -16.92
N ALA A 120 3.77 -3.18 -17.25
CA ALA A 120 4.39 -4.46 -17.54
C ALA A 120 4.27 -5.44 -16.33
N PRO A 121 4.08 -6.76 -16.58
CA PRO A 121 3.78 -7.73 -15.52
C PRO A 121 4.88 -7.90 -14.48
N ASP A 122 6.13 -7.69 -14.89
CA ASP A 122 7.33 -7.78 -14.05
C ASP A 122 7.40 -6.69 -12.99
N MET A 123 6.72 -5.55 -13.20
CA MET A 123 6.69 -4.44 -12.24
C MET A 123 5.55 -4.55 -11.22
N LEU A 124 4.62 -5.51 -11.37
CA LEU A 124 3.52 -5.71 -10.42
C LEU A 124 3.95 -5.92 -8.96
N PRO A 125 5.00 -6.72 -8.66
CA PRO A 125 5.44 -6.89 -7.28
C PRO A 125 5.94 -5.59 -6.66
N PHE A 126 6.61 -4.73 -7.45
CA PHE A 126 7.07 -3.42 -7.01
C PHE A 126 5.90 -2.52 -6.61
N PHE A 127 4.92 -2.36 -7.49
CA PHE A 127 3.75 -1.52 -7.20
C PHE A 127 2.88 -2.08 -6.06
N SER A 128 2.86 -3.40 -5.89
CA SER A 128 2.17 -4.05 -4.76
C SER A 128 2.84 -3.72 -3.43
N LYS A 129 4.18 -3.78 -3.35
CA LYS A 129 4.95 -3.37 -2.16
C LYS A 129 4.86 -1.88 -1.91
N LEU A 130 4.87 -1.07 -2.97
CA LEU A 130 4.70 0.38 -2.89
C LEU A 130 3.32 0.73 -2.29
N ARG A 131 2.25 0.03 -2.69
CA ARG A 131 0.94 0.15 -2.04
C ARG A 131 1.01 -0.18 -0.55
N THR A 132 1.64 -1.29 -0.18
CA THR A 132 1.79 -1.68 1.23
C THR A 132 2.52 -0.59 2.02
N PHE A 133 3.59 -0.02 1.47
CA PHE A 133 4.33 1.07 2.08
C PHE A 133 3.44 2.30 2.35
N PHE A 134 2.70 2.77 1.35
CA PHE A 134 1.77 3.89 1.53
C PHE A 134 0.63 3.58 2.51
N CYS A 135 0.12 2.35 2.50
CA CYS A 135 -0.90 1.92 3.45
C CYS A 135 -0.38 1.97 4.90
N CYS A 136 0.81 1.41 5.16
CA CYS A 136 1.42 1.45 6.49
C CYS A 136 1.68 2.89 6.96
N TRP A 137 2.21 3.74 6.08
CA TRP A 137 2.40 5.15 6.39
C TRP A 137 1.05 5.84 6.66
N GLY A 138 0.01 5.47 5.91
CA GLY A 138 -1.31 6.07 6.03
C GLY A 138 -1.94 5.77 7.39
N TRP A 139 -1.83 4.52 7.83
CA TRP A 139 -2.23 4.12 9.18
C TRP A 139 -1.46 4.84 10.27
N MET A 140 -0.15 5.07 10.10
CA MET A 140 0.63 5.85 11.05
C MET A 140 0.09 7.28 11.20
N TYR A 141 -0.31 7.94 10.10
CA TYR A 141 -0.96 9.26 10.15
C TYR A 141 -2.31 9.21 10.88
N ILE A 142 -3.15 8.21 10.59
CA ILE A 142 -4.48 8.07 11.22
C ILE A 142 -4.32 7.86 12.73
N ILE A 143 -3.45 6.95 13.15
CA ILE A 143 -3.19 6.65 14.56
C ILE A 143 -2.59 7.88 15.25
N GLY A 144 -1.63 8.55 14.60
CA GLY A 144 -1.03 9.78 15.13
C GLY A 144 -2.06 10.89 15.35
N ALA A 145 -2.95 11.13 14.37
CA ALA A 145 -4.02 12.12 14.49
C ALA A 145 -5.01 11.75 15.60
N PHE A 146 -5.41 10.47 15.70
CA PHE A 146 -6.28 9.99 16.76
C PHE A 146 -5.68 10.19 18.15
N LEU A 147 -4.39 9.83 18.32
CA LEU A 147 -3.67 10.03 19.59
C LEU A 147 -3.53 11.51 19.92
N ALA A 148 -3.24 12.37 18.94
CA ALA A 148 -3.14 13.81 19.15
C ALA A 148 -4.47 14.41 19.64
N VAL A 149 -5.60 14.01 19.04
CA VAL A 149 -6.93 14.44 19.49
C VAL A 149 -7.23 13.92 20.90
N LEU A 150 -6.92 12.65 21.18
CA LEU A 150 -7.13 12.07 22.51
C LEU A 150 -6.31 12.80 23.58
N LEU A 151 -5.04 13.09 23.30
CA LEU A 151 -4.17 13.87 24.18
C LEU A 151 -4.68 15.30 24.37
N LEU A 152 -5.19 15.94 23.31
CA LEU A 152 -5.79 17.28 23.41
C LEU A 152 -7.02 17.27 24.33
N LEU A 153 -7.89 16.27 24.21
CA LEU A 153 -9.07 16.12 25.08
C LEU A 153 -8.68 15.89 26.54
N LEU A 154 -7.68 15.03 26.79
CA LEU A 154 -7.14 14.83 28.14
C LEU A 154 -6.54 16.11 28.70
N TYR A 155 -5.76 16.85 27.90
CA TYR A 155 -5.17 18.13 28.30
C TYR A 155 -6.24 19.15 28.67
N VAL A 156 -7.27 19.31 27.83
CA VAL A 156 -8.40 20.21 28.12
C VAL A 156 -9.11 19.78 29.41
N GLY A 157 -9.32 18.48 29.63
CA GLY A 157 -9.89 17.96 30.87
C GLY A 157 -9.06 18.32 32.10
N VAL A 158 -7.74 18.14 32.05
CA VAL A 158 -6.82 18.52 33.13
C VAL A 158 -6.85 20.03 33.39
N VAL A 159 -6.82 20.85 32.34
CA VAL A 159 -6.91 22.32 32.46
C VAL A 159 -8.24 22.73 33.08
N PHE A 160 -9.35 22.12 32.67
CA PHE A 160 -10.67 22.41 33.22
C PHE A 160 -10.77 22.03 34.70
N VAL A 161 -10.22 20.87 35.08
CA VAL A 161 -10.14 20.46 36.49
C VAL A 161 -9.30 21.47 37.28
N ALA A 162 -8.12 21.84 36.80
CA ALA A 162 -7.23 22.80 37.46
C ALA A 162 -7.90 24.18 37.66
N LEU A 163 -8.62 24.67 36.65
CA LEU A 163 -9.40 25.90 36.73
C LEU A 163 -10.59 25.79 37.70
N SER A 164 -11.26 24.63 37.73
CA SER A 164 -12.39 24.37 38.63
C SER A 164 -11.97 24.17 40.09
N SER A 165 -10.75 23.67 40.32
CA SER A 165 -10.18 23.49 41.65
C SER A 165 -9.67 24.79 42.26
N GLY A 166 -9.70 25.91 41.51
CA GLY A 166 -9.55 27.26 42.02
C GLY A 166 -8.53 27.39 43.15
N ASP A 167 -7.24 27.19 42.85
CA ASP A 167 -6.22 27.61 43.80
C ASP A 167 -6.14 29.14 43.74
N SER A 168 -6.97 29.79 44.55
CA SER A 168 -6.89 31.20 44.90
C SER A 168 -5.68 31.46 45.78
N ALA A 169 -4.49 31.02 45.36
CA ALA A 169 -3.23 31.40 45.96
C ALA A 169 -2.73 32.67 45.25
N THR A 170 -3.48 33.77 45.41
CA THR A 170 -2.88 35.10 45.31
C THR A 170 -1.67 35.13 46.25
N PRO A 171 -0.45 35.46 45.79
CA PRO A 171 0.65 35.71 46.68
C PRO A 171 0.39 37.05 47.38
N PHE A 172 -0.42 37.01 48.44
CA PHE A 172 -0.57 38.12 49.37
C PHE A 172 0.79 38.36 50.01
N LEU A 173 1.48 39.39 49.53
CA LEU A 173 2.57 40.05 50.24
C LEU A 173 2.06 40.45 51.64
N PRO A 174 2.67 39.98 52.73
CA PRO A 174 2.39 40.54 54.03
C PRO A 174 3.08 41.91 54.09
N LEU A 175 2.26 42.97 54.06
CA LEU A 175 2.65 44.29 54.55
C LEU A 175 2.73 44.21 56.08
N LYS A 176 3.95 44.15 56.61
CA LYS A 176 4.36 44.79 57.87
C LYS A 176 5.87 44.87 57.98
#